data_AF-A0A850QBE3-F1
#
_entry.id   AF-A0A850QBE3-F1
#
_cell.length_a   1.000
_cell.length_b   1.000
_cell.length_c   1.000
_cell.angle_alpha   90.00
_cell.angle_beta   90.00
_cell.angle_gamma   90.00
#
_symmetry.space_group_name_H-M   'P 1'
#
loop_
_entity.id
_entity.type
_entity.pdbx_description
1 polymer ?
#
loop_
_entity_poly.entity_id
_entity_poly.type
_entity_poly.pdbx_seq_one_letter_code
_entity_poly.pdbx_strand_id
1 'polypeptide(L)'
;MKAFALVLAGLMASSTAHAGQPFEESLVECAVLIEALTGDQTPVPGQNAMLDYYVGTATNMRAEAERMRNASYVSEMAVQKRVVWEKRWEDGNWDDPANRQEVADWMQYCFKFAEHLGVEGPTPFDK
;
A
#
# COMPACT_ATOMS: atom_id res chain seq x y z
N MET A 1 -29.19 24.25 31.56
CA MET A 1 -29.05 24.48 30.11
C MET A 1 -27.68 23.97 29.67
N LYS A 2 -27.66 23.05 28.68
CA LYS A 2 -26.61 22.74 27.67
C LYS A 2 -25.18 22.44 28.19
N ALA A 3 -24.76 21.15 28.22
CA ALA A 3 -24.10 20.38 27.15
C ALA A 3 -22.59 20.74 27.01
N PHE A 4 -21.68 19.87 27.47
CA PHE A 4 -20.96 18.84 26.70
C PHE A 4 -20.07 19.41 25.58
N ALA A 5 -18.74 19.30 25.75
CA ALA A 5 -17.88 18.45 24.92
C ALA A 5 -16.40 18.75 25.19
N LEU A 6 -15.69 17.75 25.70
CA LEU A 6 -14.24 17.60 25.53
C LEU A 6 -13.92 17.61 24.04
N VAL A 7 -12.90 18.36 23.63
CA VAL A 7 -12.17 18.08 22.38
C VAL A 7 -10.71 17.93 22.75
N LEU A 8 -10.28 16.69 22.97
CA LEU A 8 -8.88 16.32 22.87
C LEU A 8 -8.50 16.47 21.38
N ALA A 9 -7.79 17.53 21.05
CA ALA A 9 -7.16 17.70 19.76
C ALA A 9 -5.94 16.76 19.68
N GLY A 10 -6.19 15.50 19.36
CA GLY A 10 -5.17 14.55 18.92
C GLY A 10 -4.80 14.86 17.47
N LEU A 11 -3.94 15.85 17.26
CA LEU A 11 -3.22 16.03 16.00
C LEU A 11 -2.17 14.90 15.92
N MET A 12 -2.61 13.75 15.42
CA MET A 12 -1.74 12.70 14.89
C MET A 12 -1.00 13.29 13.69
N ALA A 13 0.10 13.99 13.96
CA ALA A 13 1.05 14.38 12.96
C ALA A 13 1.65 13.11 12.34
N SER A 14 1.39 12.94 11.06
CA SER A 14 1.92 11.96 10.11
C SER A 14 3.39 11.62 10.39
N SER A 15 3.70 10.37 10.77
CA SER A 15 5.04 9.73 10.59
C SER A 15 5.24 8.35 11.25
N THR A 16 4.25 7.71 11.90
CA THR A 16 4.45 6.35 12.47
C THR A 16 3.27 5.38 12.29
N ALA A 17 2.53 5.45 11.18
CA ALA A 17 1.44 4.50 10.90
C ALA A 17 1.90 3.02 10.86
N HIS A 18 3.20 2.77 10.75
CA HIS A 18 3.79 1.44 10.65
C HIS A 18 3.89 0.69 11.99
N ALA A 19 3.92 1.39 13.14
CA ALA A 19 4.17 0.75 14.43
C ALA A 19 2.88 0.13 14.99
N GLY A 20 2.73 -1.18 14.81
CA GLY A 20 1.63 -1.97 15.39
C GLY A 20 0.53 -2.35 14.42
N GLN A 21 0.62 -1.97 13.13
CA GLN A 21 -0.28 -2.47 12.10
C GLN A 21 -0.05 -3.98 11.90
N PRO A 22 -1.12 -4.80 11.80
CA PRO A 22 -0.99 -6.22 11.47
C PRO A 22 -0.32 -6.45 10.11
N PHE A 23 0.45 -7.54 9.98
CA PHE A 23 1.21 -7.83 8.76
C PHE A 23 0.31 -7.98 7.53
N GLU A 24 -0.83 -8.65 7.67
CA GLU A 24 -1.82 -8.79 6.60
C GLU A 24 -2.31 -7.43 6.07
N GLU A 25 -2.43 -6.43 6.95
CA GLU A 25 -2.94 -5.11 6.58
C GLU A 25 -1.85 -4.29 5.88
N SER A 26 -0.61 -4.38 6.37
CA SER A 26 0.55 -3.79 5.70
C SER A 26 0.80 -4.39 4.32
N LEU A 27 0.60 -5.70 4.16
CA LEU A 27 0.68 -6.37 2.86
C LEU A 27 -0.36 -5.79 1.88
N VAL A 28 -1.61 -5.62 2.33
CA VAL A 28 -2.67 -5.02 1.51
C VAL A 28 -2.38 -3.55 1.18
N GLU A 29 -1.97 -2.75 2.16
CA GLU A 29 -1.65 -1.33 1.96
C GLU A 29 -0.51 -1.14 0.95
N CYS A 30 0.52 -1.97 1.03
CA CYS A 30 1.65 -1.95 0.09
C CYS A 30 1.25 -2.42 -1.30
N ALA A 31 0.45 -3.48 -1.44
CA ALA A 31 -0.05 -3.92 -2.74
C ALA A 31 -0.87 -2.80 -3.41
N VAL A 32 -1.78 -2.15 -2.66
CA VAL A 32 -2.60 -1.04 -3.18
C VAL A 32 -1.75 0.15 -3.61
N LEU A 33 -0.71 0.52 -2.85
CA LEU A 33 0.19 1.61 -3.23
C LEU A 33 0.90 1.28 -4.55
N ILE A 34 1.46 0.08 -4.68
CA ILE A 34 2.18 -0.33 -5.89
C ILE A 34 1.23 -0.30 -7.09
N GLU A 35 0.03 -0.88 -6.96
CA GLU A 35 -0.99 -0.86 -8.00
C GLU A 35 -1.38 0.57 -8.42
N ALA A 36 -1.55 1.47 -7.46
CA ALA A 36 -1.88 2.88 -7.75
C ALA A 36 -0.77 3.57 -8.54
N LEU A 37 0.50 3.24 -8.27
CA LEU A 37 1.66 3.81 -8.96
C LEU A 37 1.93 3.17 -10.33
N THR A 38 1.64 1.88 -10.49
CA THR A 38 1.77 1.19 -11.78
C THR A 38 0.58 1.46 -12.71
N GLY A 39 -0.54 1.90 -12.15
CA GLY A 39 -1.77 2.21 -12.86
C GLY A 39 -2.65 1.00 -13.12
N ASP A 40 -3.86 1.27 -13.63
CA ASP A 40 -4.90 0.26 -13.87
C ASP A 40 -4.60 -0.66 -15.07
N GLN A 41 -3.63 -0.31 -15.92
CA GLN A 41 -3.25 -1.16 -17.03
C GLN A 41 -2.33 -2.26 -16.53
N THR A 42 -2.81 -3.51 -16.58
CA THR A 42 -1.94 -4.68 -16.39
C THR A 42 -0.85 -4.63 -17.46
N PRO A 43 0.44 -4.51 -17.09
CA PRO A 43 1.51 -4.52 -18.07
C PRO A 43 1.54 -5.87 -18.79
N VAL A 44 1.97 -5.86 -20.06
CA VAL A 44 2.21 -7.11 -20.80
C VAL A 44 3.42 -7.80 -20.16
N PRO A 45 3.28 -9.02 -19.61
CA PRO A 45 4.39 -9.70 -18.96
C PRO A 45 5.62 -9.83 -19.88
N GLY A 46 6.80 -9.57 -19.34
CA GLY A 46 8.08 -9.66 -20.05
C GLY A 46 8.44 -8.44 -20.89
N GLN A 47 7.56 -7.43 -20.98
CA GLN A 47 7.84 -6.19 -21.71
C GLN A 47 8.71 -5.22 -20.91
N ASN A 48 8.58 -5.22 -19.58
CA ASN A 48 9.35 -4.36 -18.69
C ASN A 48 9.60 -5.07 -17.36
N ALA A 49 10.82 -5.59 -17.19
CA ALA A 49 11.20 -6.36 -16.01
C ALA A 49 10.98 -5.62 -14.67
N MET A 50 11.07 -4.29 -14.67
CA MET A 50 10.81 -3.50 -13.45
C MET A 50 9.32 -3.41 -13.14
N LEU A 51 8.47 -3.21 -14.16
CA LEU A 51 7.02 -3.27 -13.97
C LEU A 51 6.56 -4.68 -13.60
N ASP A 52 7.10 -5.72 -14.24
CA ASP A 52 6.82 -7.12 -13.92
C ASP A 52 7.19 -7.41 -12.45
N TYR A 53 8.34 -6.91 -11.99
CA TYR A 53 8.77 -7.04 -10.60
C TYR A 53 7.80 -6.34 -9.63
N TYR A 54 7.34 -5.12 -9.94
CA TYR A 54 6.39 -4.39 -9.08
C TYR A 54 5.02 -5.05 -9.04
N VAL A 55 4.44 -5.37 -10.19
CA VAL A 55 3.12 -6.01 -10.28
C VAL A 55 3.15 -7.42 -9.68
N GLY A 56 4.21 -8.17 -9.92
CA GLY A 56 4.43 -9.47 -9.29
C GLY A 56 4.51 -9.36 -7.76
N THR A 57 5.27 -8.39 -7.26
CA THR A 57 5.40 -8.15 -5.81
C THR A 57 4.04 -7.80 -5.19
N ALA A 58 3.28 -6.90 -5.79
CA ALA A 58 1.94 -6.54 -5.31
C ALA A 58 0.99 -7.76 -5.29
N THR A 59 1.06 -8.61 -6.33
CA THR A 59 0.27 -9.84 -6.42
C THR A 59 0.63 -10.83 -5.31
N ASN A 60 1.92 -11.05 -5.08
CA ASN A 60 2.41 -11.93 -4.02
C ASN A 60 2.03 -11.40 -2.63
N MET A 61 2.09 -10.07 -2.41
CA MET A 61 1.65 -9.46 -1.16
C MET A 61 0.16 -9.72 -0.88
N ARG A 62 -0.71 -9.58 -1.89
CA ARG A 62 -2.13 -9.91 -1.74
C ARG A 62 -2.33 -11.39 -1.42
N ALA A 63 -1.67 -12.28 -2.16
CA ALA A 63 -1.76 -13.72 -1.93
C ALA A 63 -1.31 -14.10 -0.50
N GLU A 64 -0.25 -13.47 0.00
CA GLU A 64 0.21 -13.70 1.36
C GLU A 64 -0.75 -13.14 2.41
N ALA A 65 -1.33 -11.96 2.18
CA ALA A 65 -2.37 -11.41 3.06
C ALA A 65 -3.62 -12.31 3.10
N GLU A 66 -4.02 -12.87 1.96
CA GLU A 66 -5.12 -13.83 1.87
C GLU A 66 -4.80 -15.12 2.62
N ARG A 67 -3.54 -15.61 2.53
CA ARG A 67 -3.06 -16.77 3.29
C ARG A 67 -3.10 -16.52 4.80
N MET A 68 -2.74 -15.32 5.25
CA MET A 68 -2.78 -14.93 6.66
C MET A 68 -4.21 -14.74 7.19
N ARG A 69 -5.15 -14.32 6.33
CA ARG A 69 -6.55 -14.07 6.67
C ARG A 69 -7.51 -14.78 5.71
N ASN A 70 -8.05 -14.05 4.73
CA ASN A 70 -8.94 -14.55 3.68
C ASN A 70 -9.17 -13.45 2.61
N ALA A 71 -9.70 -13.86 1.46
CA ALA A 71 -9.99 -12.98 0.33
C ALA A 71 -11.01 -11.85 0.64
N SER A 72 -12.02 -12.09 1.49
CA SER A 72 -13.01 -11.05 1.84
C SER A 72 -12.34 -9.90 2.58
N TYR A 73 -11.53 -10.22 3.59
CA TYR A 73 -10.76 -9.25 4.34
C TYR A 73 -9.83 -8.44 3.43
N VAL A 74 -9.08 -9.12 2.55
CA VAL A 74 -8.16 -8.46 1.62
C VAL A 74 -8.89 -7.52 0.67
N SER A 75 -10.03 -7.97 0.11
CA SER A 75 -10.85 -7.13 -0.77
C SER A 75 -11.41 -5.90 -0.05
N GLU A 76 -11.97 -6.07 1.15
CA GLU A 76 -12.53 -4.97 1.94
C GLU A 76 -11.44 -3.96 2.35
N MET A 77 -10.29 -4.46 2.81
CA MET A 77 -9.18 -3.63 3.23
C MET A 77 -8.54 -2.89 2.04
N ALA A 78 -8.43 -3.53 0.88
CA ALA A 78 -7.89 -2.89 -0.32
C ALA A 78 -8.72 -1.66 -0.74
N VAL A 79 -10.05 -1.74 -0.65
CA VAL A 79 -10.94 -0.61 -0.90
C VAL A 79 -10.68 0.52 0.10
N GLN A 80 -10.55 0.21 1.38
CA GLN A 80 -10.29 1.21 2.41
C GLN A 80 -8.92 1.89 2.22
N LYS A 81 -7.88 1.10 1.94
CA LYS A 81 -6.52 1.62 1.73
C LYS A 81 -6.43 2.47 0.47
N ARG A 82 -7.19 2.14 -0.58
CA ARG A 82 -7.25 2.97 -1.80
C ARG A 82 -7.78 4.38 -1.49
N VAL A 83 -8.87 4.48 -0.73
CA VAL A 83 -9.42 5.78 -0.29
C VAL A 83 -8.40 6.58 0.53
N VAL A 84 -7.64 5.90 1.41
CA VAL A 84 -6.57 6.55 2.19
C VAL A 84 -5.49 7.09 1.26
N TRP A 85 -5.04 6.30 0.27
CA TRP A 85 -4.00 6.71 -0.67
C TRP A 85 -4.44 7.84 -1.58
N GLU A 86 -5.67 7.81 -2.10
CA GLU A 86 -6.27 8.91 -2.87
C GLU A 86 -6.27 10.20 -2.04
N LYS A 87 -6.71 10.14 -0.78
CA LYS A 87 -6.68 11.29 0.11
C LYS A 87 -5.26 11.80 0.37
N ARG A 88 -4.29 10.91 0.60
CA ARG A 88 -2.88 11.32 0.79
C ARG A 88 -2.30 11.96 -0.47
N TRP A 89 -2.68 11.46 -1.65
CA TRP A 89 -2.27 12.03 -2.93
C TRP A 89 -2.77 13.47 -3.09
N GLU A 90 -4.04 13.70 -2.78
CA GLU A 90 -4.68 15.03 -2.80
C GLU A 90 -4.07 15.97 -1.75
N ASP A 91 -4.04 15.56 -0.48
CA ASP A 91 -3.55 16.38 0.63
C ASP A 91 -2.05 16.70 0.49
N GLY A 92 -1.27 15.75 -0.02
CA GLY A 92 0.17 15.86 -0.22
C GLY A 92 0.58 16.56 -1.52
N ASN A 93 -0.38 16.85 -2.41
CA ASN A 93 -0.13 17.41 -3.74
C ASN A 93 0.97 16.64 -4.50
N TRP A 94 0.82 15.31 -4.57
CA TRP A 94 1.84 14.42 -5.14
C TRP A 94 1.87 14.43 -6.67
N ASP A 95 1.01 15.20 -7.34
CA ASP A 95 1.18 15.49 -8.76
C ASP A 95 2.47 16.28 -9.02
N ASP A 96 2.91 17.10 -8.06
CA ASP A 96 4.22 17.74 -8.08
C ASP A 96 5.30 16.76 -7.59
N PRO A 97 6.28 16.37 -8.44
CA PRO A 97 7.37 15.49 -8.05
C PRO A 97 8.17 15.97 -6.84
N ALA A 98 8.22 17.29 -6.58
CA ALA A 98 8.92 17.85 -5.43
C ALA A 98 8.31 17.43 -4.08
N ASN A 99 7.05 16.98 -4.08
CA ASN A 99 6.31 16.59 -2.88
C ASN A 99 6.26 15.07 -2.66
N ARG A 100 6.92 14.26 -3.50
CA ARG A 100 6.82 12.79 -3.48
C ARG A 100 7.78 12.07 -2.52
N GLN A 101 8.45 12.79 -1.61
CA GLN A 101 9.36 12.14 -0.65
C GLN A 101 8.64 11.09 0.18
N GLU A 102 7.42 11.38 0.64
CA GLU A 102 6.62 10.41 1.40
C GLU A 102 6.28 9.15 0.58
N VAL A 103 5.97 9.31 -0.71
CA VAL A 103 5.73 8.17 -1.62
C VAL A 103 6.98 7.29 -1.71
N ALA A 104 8.15 7.90 -1.84
CA ALA A 104 9.42 7.18 -1.91
C ALA A 104 9.71 6.42 -0.60
N ASP A 105 9.46 7.04 0.56
CA ASP A 105 9.64 6.41 1.87
C ASP A 105 8.71 5.20 2.04
N TRP A 106 7.46 5.31 1.60
CA TRP A 106 6.50 4.21 1.61
C TRP A 106 6.87 3.09 0.64
N MET A 107 7.31 3.42 -0.56
CA MET A 107 7.81 2.41 -1.50
C MET A 107 9.01 1.66 -0.91
N GLN A 108 9.94 2.38 -0.27
CA GLN A 108 11.07 1.76 0.41
C GLN A 108 10.62 0.83 1.55
N TYR A 109 9.64 1.25 2.36
CA TYR A 109 9.05 0.40 3.40
C TYR A 109 8.46 -0.86 2.80
N CYS A 110 7.65 -0.73 1.74
CA CYS A 110 6.94 -1.84 1.13
C CYS A 110 7.88 -2.90 0.56
N PHE A 111 8.94 -2.51 -0.15
CA PHE A 111 9.91 -3.49 -0.66
C PHE A 111 10.73 -4.14 0.44
N LYS A 112 11.18 -3.40 1.46
CA LYS A 112 11.85 -4.01 2.62
C LYS A 112 10.94 -4.99 3.37
N PHE A 113 9.64 -4.68 3.45
CA PHE A 113 8.67 -5.55 4.07
C PHE A 113 8.40 -6.80 3.23
N ALA A 114 8.34 -6.66 1.91
CA ALA A 114 8.25 -7.77 0.96
C ALA A 114 9.46 -8.71 1.07
N GLU A 115 10.67 -8.14 1.12
CA GLU A 115 11.94 -8.86 1.30
C GLU A 115 11.93 -9.64 2.61
N HIS A 116 11.54 -8.97 3.71
CA HIS A 116 11.47 -9.58 5.03
C HIS A 116 10.56 -10.81 5.08
N LEU A 117 9.46 -10.79 4.31
CA LEU A 117 8.51 -11.88 4.23
C LEU A 117 8.79 -12.87 3.09
N GLY A 118 9.75 -12.58 2.21
CA GLY A 118 10.08 -13.41 1.05
C GLY A 118 8.99 -13.42 -0.03
N VAL A 119 8.25 -12.32 -0.20
CA VAL A 119 7.11 -12.21 -1.14
C VAL A 119 7.37 -11.23 -2.28
N GLU A 120 8.59 -10.73 -2.43
CA GLU A 120 8.97 -9.84 -3.53
C GLU A 120 9.24 -10.58 -4.84
N GLY A 121 9.15 -9.86 -5.95
CA GLY A 121 9.54 -10.35 -7.27
C GLY A 121 8.39 -10.79 -8.17
N PRO A 122 8.72 -11.23 -9.39
CA PRO A 122 7.72 -11.66 -10.37
C PRO A 122 6.94 -12.86 -9.83
N THR A 123 5.66 -12.96 -10.21
CA THR A 123 4.86 -14.14 -9.87
C THR A 123 5.34 -15.36 -10.67
N PRO A 124 5.30 -16.58 -10.12
CA PRO A 124 5.74 -17.78 -10.84
C PRO A 124 4.90 -18.16 -12.07
N PHE A 125 3.86 -17.38 -12.41
CA PHE A 125 3.00 -17.59 -13.56
C PHE A 125 3.51 -16.91 -14.85
N ASP A 126 4.63 -16.18 -14.80
CA ASP A 126 5.25 -15.52 -15.96
C ASP A 126 6.16 -16.48 -16.78
N LYS A 127 5.71 -17.71 -17.04
CA LYS A 127 6.40 -18.66 -17.94
C LYS A 127 5.65 -18.88 -19.24
#